data_AF-A0ABD5WKY9-F1
#
_entry.id   AF-A0ABD5WKY9-F1
#
_cell.length_a   1.000
_cell.length_b   1.000
_cell.length_c   1.000
_cell.angle_alpha   90.00
_cell.angle_beta   90.00
_cell.angle_gamma   90.00
#
_symmetry.space_group_name_H-M   'P 1'
#
loop_
_entity.id
_entity.type
_entity.pdbx_description
1 polymer ?
#
loop_
_entity_poly.entity_id
_entity_poly.type
_entity_poly.pdbx_seq_one_letter_code
_entity_poly.pdbx_strand_id
1 'polypeptide(L)'
;MEAIGEAYPEVPTGELSLSTDGMWPRELIDEGDMDAVVRRAIEEGVEPADAIRMATLNPARHFGLDEEGVGSLSPGSVADVVLIDDLDEVNVSTVISGGEVVFNKGESKVPPRSHEYPDRFYDSVNVSTDPEQFRVSADAATDGEVRAVEHQRGLLSRETTVSPPVEDGELVANPDAGILKATLLDRHPKETAPGSPGS
;
A
#
# COMPACT_ATOMS: atom_id res chain seq x y z
N MET A 1 12.29 -8.96 -6.95
CA MET A 1 11.96 -7.93 -7.96
C MET A 1 12.85 -8.04 -9.21
N GLU A 2 13.62 -9.14 -9.37
CA GLU A 2 14.36 -9.51 -10.60
C GLU A 2 13.49 -9.60 -11.87
N ALA A 3 12.17 -9.78 -11.72
CA ALA A 3 11.27 -10.05 -12.84
C ALA A 3 11.15 -8.89 -13.85
N ILE A 4 11.36 -7.63 -13.44
CA ILE A 4 11.25 -6.48 -14.37
C ILE A 4 12.45 -6.44 -15.31
N GLY A 5 13.67 -6.61 -14.80
CA GLY A 5 14.88 -6.65 -15.63
C GLY A 5 14.85 -7.79 -16.64
N GLU A 6 14.38 -8.97 -16.22
CA GLU A 6 14.26 -10.13 -17.10
C GLU A 6 13.22 -9.95 -18.20
N ALA A 7 12.07 -9.34 -17.90
CA ALA A 7 10.99 -9.15 -18.88
C ALA A 7 11.18 -7.92 -19.78
N TYR A 8 11.95 -6.92 -19.32
CA TYR A 8 12.12 -5.63 -20.01
C TYR A 8 12.49 -5.75 -21.50
N PRO A 9 13.42 -6.63 -21.94
CA PRO A 9 13.78 -6.74 -23.36
C PRO A 9 12.66 -7.27 -24.25
N GLU A 10 11.62 -7.90 -23.68
CA GLU A 10 10.58 -8.61 -24.42
C GLU A 10 9.24 -7.85 -24.46
N VAL A 11 9.12 -6.74 -23.74
CA VAL A 11 7.85 -6.01 -23.56
C VAL A 11 7.92 -4.60 -24.18
N PRO A 12 6.87 -4.14 -24.88
CA PRO A 12 6.79 -2.76 -25.35
C PRO A 12 6.80 -1.76 -24.18
N THR A 13 7.92 -1.06 -24.00
CA THR A 13 8.14 -0.14 -22.87
C THR A 13 7.16 1.05 -22.84
N GLY A 14 6.51 1.36 -23.96
CA GLY A 14 5.48 2.39 -24.05
C GLY A 14 4.16 2.07 -23.34
N GLU A 15 3.93 0.82 -22.94
CA GLU A 15 2.71 0.36 -22.25
C GLU A 15 2.96 0.05 -20.77
N LEU A 16 4.18 0.28 -20.28
CA LEU A 16 4.56 0.06 -18.89
C LEU A 16 4.49 1.35 -18.08
N SER A 17 4.01 1.26 -16.85
CA SER A 17 4.01 2.37 -15.89
C SER A 17 4.50 1.87 -14.54
N LEU A 18 5.19 2.74 -13.81
CA LEU A 18 5.67 2.45 -12.46
C LEU A 18 4.69 2.96 -11.41
N SER A 19 4.61 2.25 -10.29
CA SER A 19 3.83 2.61 -9.12
C SER A 19 4.55 2.13 -7.87
N THR A 20 4.39 2.85 -6.77
CA THR A 20 4.91 2.45 -5.46
C THR A 20 4.00 1.45 -4.75
N ASP A 21 2.73 1.33 -5.20
CA ASP A 21 1.63 0.58 -4.56
C ASP A 21 1.35 1.09 -3.15
N GLY A 22 2.21 0.74 -2.19
CA GLY A 22 2.24 1.32 -0.86
C GLY A 22 3.64 1.21 -0.28
N MET A 23 4.10 2.28 0.36
CA MET A 23 5.37 2.30 1.07
C MET A 23 5.19 2.48 2.55
N TRP A 24 6.02 1.78 3.32
CA TRP A 24 6.08 1.99 4.76
C TRP A 24 6.68 3.37 5.05
N PRO A 25 6.24 4.07 6.11
CA PRO A 25 6.77 5.40 6.44
C PRO A 25 8.29 5.43 6.60
N ARG A 26 8.89 4.31 7.02
CA ARG A 26 10.32 4.17 7.14
C ARG A 26 11.03 4.10 5.78
N GLU A 27 10.50 3.32 4.84
CA GLU A 27 11.04 3.22 3.48
C GLU A 27 10.97 4.57 2.78
N LEU A 28 9.87 5.31 2.95
CA LEU A 28 9.73 6.66 2.40
C LEU A 28 10.82 7.63 2.89
N ILE A 29 11.24 7.50 4.16
CA ILE A 29 12.28 8.34 4.77
C ILE A 29 13.68 7.88 4.35
N ASP A 30 13.90 6.57 4.35
CA ASP A 30 15.23 5.98 4.19
C ASP A 30 15.61 5.81 2.70
N GLU A 31 14.65 5.54 1.81
CA GLU A 31 14.89 5.13 0.41
C GLU A 31 14.33 6.10 -0.65
N GLY A 32 13.26 6.84 -0.32
CA GLY A 32 12.57 7.76 -1.23
C GLY A 32 11.17 7.30 -1.62
N ASP A 33 10.57 7.96 -2.61
CA ASP A 33 9.22 7.67 -3.11
C ASP A 33 9.28 7.07 -4.53
N MET A 34 8.69 7.75 -5.52
CA MET A 34 8.78 7.35 -6.92
C MET A 34 10.23 7.36 -7.44
N ASP A 35 11.09 8.23 -6.91
CA ASP A 35 12.52 8.26 -7.26
C ASP A 35 13.21 6.93 -6.88
N ALA A 36 12.80 6.29 -5.78
CA ALA A 36 13.30 4.98 -5.38
C ALA A 36 12.87 3.88 -6.33
N VAL A 37 11.62 3.92 -6.80
CA VAL A 37 11.09 2.96 -7.78
C VAL A 37 11.79 3.10 -9.13
N VAL A 38 12.03 4.33 -9.59
CA VAL A 38 12.77 4.59 -10.84
C VAL A 38 14.22 4.11 -10.70
N ARG A 39 14.91 4.46 -9.62
CA ARG A 39 16.28 4.02 -9.35
C ARG A 39 16.39 2.50 -9.33
N ARG A 40 15.44 1.84 -8.66
CA ARG A 40 15.40 0.38 -8.61
C ARG A 40 15.17 -0.25 -9.98
N ALA A 41 14.30 0.32 -10.81
CA ALA A 41 14.12 -0.17 -12.18
C ALA A 41 15.42 -0.10 -12.99
N ILE A 42 16.19 0.99 -12.83
CA ILE A 42 17.49 1.19 -13.47
C ILE A 42 18.52 0.17 -12.96
N GLU A 43 18.60 -0.04 -11.64
CA GLU A 43 19.47 -1.05 -11.02
C GLU A 43 19.20 -2.47 -11.52
N GLU A 44 17.94 -2.78 -11.86
CA GLU A 44 17.51 -4.07 -12.42
C GLU A 44 17.71 -4.15 -13.95
N GLY A 45 18.28 -3.12 -14.59
CA GLY A 45 18.70 -3.14 -15.99
C GLY A 45 17.74 -2.46 -16.98
N VAL A 46 16.74 -1.71 -16.50
CA VAL A 46 15.90 -0.86 -17.37
C VAL A 46 16.71 0.38 -17.78
N GLU A 47 16.71 0.73 -19.06
CA GLU A 47 17.36 1.96 -19.53
C GLU A 47 16.78 3.20 -18.80
N PRO A 48 17.62 4.13 -18.27
CA PRO A 48 17.15 5.27 -17.49
C PRO A 48 16.06 6.12 -18.16
N ALA A 49 16.17 6.33 -19.48
CA ALA A 49 15.16 7.08 -20.23
C ALA A 49 13.80 6.37 -20.26
N ASP A 50 13.79 5.04 -20.34
CA ASP A 50 12.57 4.25 -20.29
C ASP A 50 11.98 4.23 -18.88
N ALA A 51 12.80 4.07 -17.83
CA ALA A 51 12.33 4.14 -16.44
C ALA A 51 11.67 5.50 -16.12
N ILE A 52 12.30 6.61 -16.52
CA ILE A 52 11.72 7.96 -16.38
C ILE A 52 10.41 8.06 -17.17
N ARG A 53 10.38 7.54 -18.40
CA ARG A 53 9.17 7.56 -19.23
C ARG A 53 8.02 6.74 -18.61
N MET A 54 8.32 5.60 -17.99
CA MET A 54 7.35 4.77 -17.26
C MET A 54 6.82 5.46 -15.99
N ALA A 55 7.58 6.41 -15.42
CA ALA A 55 7.14 7.22 -14.28
C ALA A 55 6.47 8.56 -14.67
N THR A 56 6.50 8.95 -15.94
CA THR A 56 6.03 10.28 -16.41
C THR A 56 5.03 10.18 -17.56
N LEU A 57 5.52 10.02 -18.79
CA LEU A 57 4.71 10.11 -20.02
C LEU A 57 3.73 8.94 -20.18
N ASN A 58 4.15 7.72 -19.84
CA ASN A 58 3.30 6.54 -20.00
C ASN A 58 2.05 6.60 -19.09
N PRO A 59 2.16 6.85 -17.77
CA PRO A 59 0.98 7.01 -16.93
C PRO A 59 0.16 8.24 -17.33
N ALA A 60 0.79 9.35 -17.73
CA ALA A 60 0.07 10.53 -18.23
C ALA A 60 -0.81 10.18 -19.44
N ARG A 61 -0.28 9.44 -20.42
CA ARG A 61 -1.06 8.94 -21.57
C ARG A 61 -2.16 7.97 -21.18
N HIS A 62 -1.86 7.05 -20.27
CA HIS A 62 -2.84 6.06 -19.81
C HIS A 62 -4.08 6.72 -19.20
N PHE A 63 -3.88 7.81 -18.45
CA PHE A 63 -4.96 8.58 -17.82
C PHE A 63 -5.46 9.76 -18.67
N GLY A 64 -4.93 9.98 -19.87
CA GLY A 64 -5.31 11.09 -20.76
C GLY A 64 -4.84 12.48 -20.30
N LEU A 65 -3.91 12.55 -19.35
CA LEU A 65 -3.35 13.80 -18.81
C LEU A 65 -2.30 14.43 -19.73
N ASP A 66 -1.80 13.70 -20.71
CA ASP A 66 -0.86 14.22 -21.69
C ASP A 66 -1.51 15.27 -22.62
N GLU A 67 -2.83 15.16 -22.86
CA GLU A 67 -3.63 16.18 -23.55
C GLU A 67 -3.65 17.52 -22.79
N GLU A 68 -3.49 17.47 -21.46
CA GLU A 68 -3.36 18.63 -20.57
C GLU A 68 -1.90 19.07 -20.39
N GLY A 69 -0.97 18.44 -21.09
CA GLY A 69 0.45 18.78 -21.06
C GLY A 69 1.24 18.17 -19.90
N VAL A 70 0.73 17.13 -19.24
CA VAL A 70 1.41 16.44 -18.13
C VAL A 70 2.38 15.36 -18.65
N GLY A 71 3.46 15.10 -17.91
CA GLY A 71 4.37 13.97 -18.17
C GLY A 71 5.33 14.16 -19.35
N SER A 72 5.41 15.35 -19.94
CA SER A 72 6.32 15.68 -21.05
C SER A 72 7.00 17.03 -20.85
N LEU A 73 8.24 17.16 -21.33
CA LEU A 73 8.97 18.42 -21.36
C LEU A 73 8.91 19.01 -22.79
N SER A 74 7.86 19.77 -23.08
CA SER A 74 7.69 20.41 -24.38
C SER A 74 7.03 21.79 -24.26
N PRO A 75 7.20 22.71 -25.25
CA PRO A 75 6.52 23.99 -25.22
C PRO A 75 4.99 23.82 -25.13
N GLY A 76 4.38 24.44 -24.11
CA GLY A 76 2.94 24.32 -23.83
C GLY A 76 2.58 23.26 -22.79
N SER A 77 3.52 22.39 -22.40
CA SER A 77 3.35 21.45 -21.28
C SER A 77 3.30 22.18 -19.93
N VAL A 78 2.75 21.50 -18.92
CA VAL A 78 2.81 21.95 -17.53
C VAL A 78 4.27 21.97 -17.08
N ALA A 79 4.69 23.05 -16.40
CA ALA A 79 6.05 23.22 -15.92
C ALA A 79 6.30 22.48 -14.58
N ASP A 80 5.95 21.20 -14.56
CA ASP A 80 6.33 20.25 -13.51
C ASP A 80 7.62 19.55 -13.95
N VAL A 81 8.75 19.93 -13.35
CA VAL A 81 10.09 19.52 -13.79
C VAL A 81 10.93 19.09 -12.60
N VAL A 82 11.60 17.96 -12.74
CA VAL A 82 12.59 17.46 -11.78
C VAL A 82 13.97 17.55 -12.41
N LEU A 83 14.90 18.21 -11.73
CA LEU A 83 16.32 18.20 -12.11
C LEU A 83 17.01 17.10 -11.31
N ILE A 84 17.67 16.21 -12.04
CA ILE A 84 18.36 15.05 -11.50
C ILE A 84 19.85 15.24 -11.82
N ASP A 85 20.70 15.17 -10.79
CA ASP A 85 22.15 15.41 -10.95
C ASP A 85 22.87 14.17 -11.50
N ASP A 86 22.35 12.98 -11.20
CA ASP A 86 22.86 11.69 -11.65
C ASP A 86 21.68 10.78 -12.02
N LEU A 87 21.64 10.31 -13.27
CA LEU A 87 20.53 9.50 -13.79
C LEU A 87 20.55 8.06 -13.27
N ASP A 88 21.71 7.53 -12.89
CA ASP A 88 21.83 6.17 -12.36
C ASP A 88 21.40 6.15 -10.89
N GLU A 89 21.78 7.16 -10.11
CA GLU A 89 21.38 7.28 -8.69
C GLU A 89 20.00 7.95 -8.50
N VAL A 90 19.47 8.58 -9.55
CA VAL A 90 18.20 9.35 -9.54
C VAL A 90 18.20 10.43 -8.43
N ASN A 91 19.35 11.07 -8.23
CA ASN A 91 19.49 12.08 -7.18
C ASN A 91 18.80 13.40 -7.57
N VAL A 92 17.63 13.68 -6.97
CA VAL A 92 16.82 14.87 -7.24
C VAL A 92 17.41 16.11 -6.58
N SER A 93 17.86 17.07 -7.39
CA SER A 93 18.47 18.30 -6.89
C SER A 93 17.52 19.49 -6.87
N THR A 94 16.54 19.54 -7.77
CA THR A 94 15.53 20.61 -7.81
C THR A 94 14.19 20.05 -8.27
N VAL A 95 13.10 20.51 -7.65
CA VAL A 95 11.74 20.25 -8.12
C VAL A 95 11.07 21.58 -8.41
N ILE A 96 10.53 21.69 -9.61
CA ILE A 96 9.70 22.78 -10.09
C ILE A 96 8.30 22.22 -10.23
N SER A 97 7.30 22.89 -9.67
CA SER A 97 5.90 22.55 -9.89
C SER A 97 5.12 23.78 -10.33
N GLY A 98 4.34 23.66 -11.41
CA GLY A 98 3.61 24.77 -12.01
C GLY A 98 4.50 25.95 -12.43
N GLY A 99 5.80 25.72 -12.66
CA GLY A 99 6.78 26.77 -12.98
C GLY A 99 7.43 27.43 -11.76
N GLU A 100 7.09 27.02 -10.54
CA GLU A 100 7.68 27.53 -9.29
C GLU A 100 8.65 26.52 -8.69
N VAL A 101 9.83 26.98 -8.24
CA VAL A 101 10.80 26.11 -7.55
C VAL A 101 10.27 25.80 -6.14
N VAL A 102 9.85 24.55 -5.92
CA VAL A 102 9.27 24.08 -4.65
C VAL A 102 10.29 23.34 -3.78
N PHE A 103 11.37 22.84 -4.37
CA PHE A 103 12.48 22.20 -3.67
C PHE A 103 13.79 22.52 -4.37
N ASN A 104 14.84 22.79 -3.60
CA ASN A 104 16.19 23.01 -4.15
C ASN A 104 17.25 22.55 -3.15
N LYS A 105 18.13 21.64 -3.58
CA LYS A 105 19.34 21.19 -2.87
C LYS A 105 19.11 20.80 -1.40
N GLY A 106 18.15 19.91 -1.17
CA GLY A 106 17.83 19.42 0.18
C GLY A 106 16.88 20.30 0.97
N GLU A 107 16.47 21.46 0.44
CA GLU A 107 15.57 22.39 1.13
C GLU A 107 14.22 22.51 0.42
N SER A 108 13.14 22.18 1.15
CA SER A 108 11.79 22.56 0.71
C SER A 108 11.63 24.07 0.74
N LYS A 109 11.09 24.64 -0.33
CA LYS A 109 10.76 26.07 -0.46
C LYS A 109 9.28 26.35 -0.19
N VAL A 110 8.50 25.30 0.01
CA VAL A 110 7.08 25.37 0.38
C VAL A 110 6.86 24.70 1.74
N PRO A 111 5.95 25.24 2.58
CA PRO A 111 5.59 24.58 3.83
C PRO A 111 4.78 23.30 3.55
N PRO A 112 4.78 22.32 4.47
CA PRO A 112 3.85 21.20 4.41
C PRO A 112 2.41 21.72 4.34
N ARG A 113 1.56 21.05 3.56
CA ARG A 113 0.13 21.37 3.55
C ARG A 113 -0.46 21.06 4.92
N SER A 114 -0.99 22.07 5.59
CA SER A 114 -1.83 21.87 6.77
C SER A 114 -3.23 21.45 6.32
N HIS A 115 -3.74 20.37 6.88
CA HIS A 115 -5.13 19.95 6.68
C HIS A 115 -5.76 19.70 8.03
N GLU A 116 -6.91 20.34 8.30
CA GLU A 116 -7.72 20.05 9.47
C GLU A 116 -8.59 18.84 9.17
N TYR A 117 -8.32 17.73 9.85
CA TYR A 117 -9.14 16.53 9.73
C TYR A 117 -10.44 16.71 10.53
N PRO A 118 -11.59 16.26 10.00
CA PRO A 118 -12.84 16.28 10.74
C PRO A 118 -12.75 15.38 11.98
N ASP A 119 -13.48 15.70 13.06
CA ASP A 119 -13.43 14.97 14.34
C ASP A 119 -13.58 13.45 14.19
N ARG A 120 -14.47 13.01 13.28
CA ARG A 120 -14.69 11.58 12.94
C ARG A 120 -13.43 10.81 12.53
N PHE A 121 -12.37 11.50 12.12
CA PHE A 121 -11.07 10.89 11.80
C PHE A 121 -10.41 10.33 13.07
N TYR A 122 -10.53 11.04 14.18
CA TYR A 122 -9.99 10.65 15.49
C TYR A 122 -10.91 9.65 16.20
N ASP A 123 -12.22 9.72 15.99
CA ASP A 123 -13.22 8.81 16.57
C ASP A 123 -13.50 7.57 15.69
N SER A 124 -12.45 7.03 15.06
CA SER A 124 -12.58 5.95 14.05
C SER A 124 -12.57 4.53 14.63
N VAL A 125 -12.34 4.37 15.94
CA VAL A 125 -12.32 3.07 16.63
C VAL A 125 -13.50 3.01 17.58
N ASN A 126 -14.58 2.36 17.14
CA ASN A 126 -15.76 2.11 17.95
C ASN A 126 -16.02 0.60 18.06
N VAL A 127 -15.28 -0.04 18.96
CA VAL A 127 -15.42 -1.47 19.27
C VAL A 127 -15.55 -1.63 20.78
N SER A 128 -16.33 -2.61 21.21
CA SER A 128 -16.31 -3.02 22.62
C SER A 128 -14.91 -3.51 22.98
N THR A 129 -14.46 -3.26 24.20
CA THR A 129 -13.24 -3.86 24.76
C THR A 129 -13.54 -4.98 25.76
N ASP A 130 -14.79 -5.45 25.79
CA ASP A 130 -15.23 -6.51 26.68
C ASP A 130 -14.45 -7.82 26.39
N PRO A 131 -13.70 -8.38 27.36
CA PRO A 131 -12.98 -9.63 27.19
C PRO A 131 -13.85 -10.80 26.70
N GLU A 132 -15.15 -10.78 27.03
CA GLU A 132 -16.08 -11.86 26.68
C GLU A 132 -16.21 -12.07 25.16
N GLN A 133 -16.01 -11.03 24.34
CA GLN A 133 -16.13 -11.16 22.89
C GLN A 133 -14.97 -11.95 22.23
N PHE A 134 -13.87 -12.18 22.96
CA PHE A 134 -12.73 -12.96 22.48
C PHE A 134 -12.81 -14.44 22.90
N ARG A 135 -13.87 -14.80 23.63
CA ARG A 135 -14.14 -16.17 24.06
C ARG A 135 -14.76 -16.98 22.94
N VAL A 136 -14.44 -18.27 22.91
CA VAL A 136 -15.01 -19.21 21.94
C VAL A 136 -15.48 -20.41 22.76
N SER A 137 -16.79 -20.62 22.84
CA SER A 137 -17.36 -21.76 23.58
C SER A 137 -16.84 -23.07 23.00
N ALA A 138 -16.58 -24.06 23.86
CA ALA A 138 -16.31 -25.43 23.44
C ALA A 138 -17.44 -26.03 22.59
N ASP A 139 -18.67 -25.53 22.73
CA ASP A 139 -19.84 -25.95 21.93
C ASP A 139 -19.72 -25.57 20.45
N ALA A 140 -18.78 -24.68 20.09
CA ALA A 140 -18.48 -24.36 18.69
C ALA A 140 -17.76 -25.51 17.96
N ALA A 141 -17.18 -26.46 18.70
CA ALA A 141 -16.52 -27.63 18.14
C ALA A 141 -17.52 -28.76 17.84
N THR A 142 -17.31 -29.44 16.72
CA THR A 142 -18.00 -30.71 16.41
C THR A 142 -17.00 -31.84 16.55
N ASP A 143 -17.30 -32.82 17.40
CA ASP A 143 -16.40 -33.94 17.74
C ASP A 143 -14.99 -33.48 18.21
N GLY A 144 -14.93 -32.32 18.88
CA GLY A 144 -13.67 -31.74 19.37
C GLY A 144 -12.86 -31.01 18.29
N GLU A 145 -13.42 -30.83 17.11
CA GLU A 145 -12.78 -30.18 15.97
C GLU A 145 -13.48 -28.87 15.56
N VAL A 146 -12.69 -27.91 15.07
CA VAL A 146 -13.18 -26.67 14.46
C VAL A 146 -12.49 -26.42 13.13
N ARG A 147 -13.22 -25.79 12.20
CA ARG A 147 -12.64 -25.26 10.96
C ARG A 147 -11.74 -24.08 11.29
N ALA A 148 -10.57 -24.03 10.68
CA ALA A 148 -9.57 -22.99 10.87
C ALA A 148 -8.95 -22.57 9.54
N VAL A 149 -8.28 -21.41 9.57
CA VAL A 149 -7.48 -20.92 8.45
C VAL A 149 -6.02 -21.16 8.80
N GLU A 150 -5.35 -21.99 8.00
CA GLU A 150 -3.91 -22.19 8.12
C GLU A 150 -3.19 -21.13 7.28
N HIS A 151 -2.29 -20.38 7.92
CA HIS A 151 -1.32 -19.55 7.25
C HIS A 151 -0.13 -20.41 6.79
N GLN A 152 0.10 -20.50 5.49
CA GLN A 152 1.23 -21.25 4.94
C GLN A 152 2.47 -20.38 4.84
N ARG A 153 2.47 -19.45 3.87
CA ARG A 153 3.57 -18.52 3.57
C ARG A 153 3.02 -17.30 2.87
N GLY A 154 3.49 -16.11 3.26
CA GLY A 154 3.08 -14.85 2.63
C GLY A 154 1.56 -14.67 2.68
N LEU A 155 0.92 -14.44 1.53
CA LEU A 155 -0.54 -14.28 1.45
C LEU A 155 -1.29 -15.61 1.24
N LEU A 156 -0.59 -16.75 1.20
CA LEU A 156 -1.22 -18.04 0.96
C LEU A 156 -1.83 -18.59 2.26
N SER A 157 -3.16 -18.70 2.26
CA SER A 157 -3.94 -19.35 3.30
C SER A 157 -4.71 -20.55 2.75
N ARG A 158 -4.92 -21.58 3.57
CA ARG A 158 -5.86 -22.67 3.26
C ARG A 158 -6.85 -22.88 4.38
N GLU A 159 -7.97 -23.48 4.02
CA GLU A 159 -8.87 -24.08 5.00
C GLU A 159 -8.24 -25.34 5.59
N THR A 160 -8.44 -25.55 6.88
CA THR A 160 -8.06 -26.77 7.60
C THR A 160 -9.01 -27.03 8.77
N THR A 161 -8.80 -28.14 9.47
CA THR A 161 -9.49 -28.50 10.71
C THR A 161 -8.46 -28.71 11.82
N VAL A 162 -8.76 -28.23 13.03
CA VAL A 162 -7.88 -28.36 14.19
C VAL A 162 -8.69 -28.78 15.43
N SER A 163 -8.00 -29.36 16.41
CA SER A 163 -8.57 -29.69 17.74
C SER A 163 -7.90 -28.84 18.82
N PRO A 164 -8.42 -27.64 19.13
CA PRO A 164 -7.90 -26.81 20.21
C PRO A 164 -8.13 -27.47 21.57
N PRO A 165 -7.25 -27.26 22.56
CA PRO A 165 -7.55 -27.61 23.94
C PRO A 165 -8.79 -26.88 24.47
N VAL A 166 -9.49 -27.53 25.39
CA VAL A 166 -10.64 -26.97 26.12
C VAL A 166 -10.23 -26.71 27.56
N GLU A 167 -10.37 -25.47 28.01
CA GLU A 167 -10.16 -25.06 29.40
C GLU A 167 -11.38 -24.27 29.87
N ASP A 168 -11.93 -24.59 31.04
CA ASP A 168 -13.11 -23.92 31.62
C ASP A 168 -14.33 -23.81 30.68
N GLY A 169 -14.50 -24.76 29.76
CA GLY A 169 -15.59 -24.78 28.77
C GLY A 169 -15.34 -23.94 27.51
N GLU A 170 -14.10 -23.48 27.30
CA GLU A 170 -13.71 -22.61 26.19
C GLU A 170 -12.62 -23.24 25.34
N LEU A 171 -12.65 -22.99 24.02
CA LEU A 171 -11.53 -23.30 23.12
C LEU A 171 -10.40 -22.28 23.35
N VAL A 172 -9.23 -22.78 23.71
CA VAL A 172 -8.03 -21.96 23.97
C VAL A 172 -6.94 -22.20 22.93
N ALA A 173 -6.09 -21.19 22.73
CA ALA A 173 -4.96 -21.28 21.81
C ALA A 173 -3.92 -22.29 22.32
N ASN A 174 -3.21 -22.94 21.40
CA ASN A 174 -2.07 -23.78 21.71
C ASN A 174 -0.89 -23.39 20.79
N PRO A 175 -0.07 -22.40 21.19
CA PRO A 175 1.05 -21.94 20.38
C PRO A 175 2.08 -23.03 20.08
N ASP A 176 2.30 -23.98 21.00
CA ASP A 176 3.21 -25.11 20.80
C ASP A 176 2.74 -26.06 19.70
N ALA A 177 1.42 -26.12 19.47
CA ALA A 177 0.80 -26.84 18.35
C ALA A 177 0.48 -25.95 17.14
N GLY A 178 0.90 -24.67 17.15
CA GLY A 178 0.64 -23.71 16.07
C GLY A 178 -0.82 -23.24 15.96
N ILE A 179 -1.64 -23.42 17.00
CA ILE A 179 -3.04 -23.00 17.03
C ILE A 179 -3.14 -21.65 17.73
N LEU A 180 -3.50 -20.61 16.99
CA LEU A 180 -3.69 -19.25 17.53
C LEU A 180 -5.14 -18.79 17.36
N LYS A 181 -5.59 -17.93 18.26
CA LYS A 181 -6.90 -17.27 18.16
C LYS A 181 -6.72 -15.91 17.48
N ALA A 182 -7.57 -15.64 16.48
CA ALA A 182 -7.67 -14.34 15.83
C ALA A 182 -9.14 -13.89 15.86
N THR A 183 -9.37 -12.62 16.16
CA THR A 183 -10.71 -12.02 16.22
C THR A 183 -10.75 -10.82 15.27
N LEU A 184 -11.75 -10.79 14.41
CA LEU A 184 -12.03 -9.66 13.53
C LEU A 184 -13.18 -8.85 14.11
N LEU A 185 -12.93 -7.60 14.48
CA LEU A 185 -13.94 -6.67 14.98
C LEU A 185 -14.19 -5.59 13.93
N ASP A 186 -15.45 -5.36 13.57
CA ASP A 186 -15.84 -4.23 12.75
C ASP A 186 -15.85 -2.96 13.60
N ARG A 187 -14.92 -2.04 13.33
CA ARG A 187 -14.78 -0.77 14.06
C ARG A 187 -15.72 0.34 13.57
N HIS A 188 -16.45 0.08 12.48
CA HIS A 188 -17.42 1.00 11.92
C HIS A 188 -18.81 0.38 12.08
N PRO A 189 -19.46 0.55 13.25
CA PRO A 189 -20.79 0.00 13.46
C PRO A 189 -21.71 0.54 12.36
N LYS A 190 -22.37 -0.36 11.63
CA LYS A 190 -23.40 0.02 10.68
C LYS A 190 -24.42 0.86 11.45
N GLU A 191 -24.61 2.12 11.07
CA GLU A 191 -25.82 2.82 11.47
C GLU A 191 -26.98 1.92 11.07
N THR A 192 -27.73 1.43 12.06
CA THR A 192 -28.99 0.77 11.79
C THR A 192 -29.84 1.77 11.04
N ALA A 193 -30.01 1.56 9.73
CA ALA A 193 -30.96 2.33 8.96
C ALA A 193 -32.31 2.29 9.71
N PRO A 194 -32.97 3.44 9.95
CA PRO A 194 -34.26 3.44 10.62
C PRO A 194 -35.27 2.74 9.70
N GLY A 195 -35.59 1.48 10.01
CA GLY A 195 -36.64 0.72 9.35
C GLY A 195 -36.14 -0.49 8.55
N SER A 196 -35.93 -1.61 9.22
CA SER A 196 -36.19 -2.92 8.61
C SER A 196 -36.79 -3.81 9.70
N PRO A 197 -38.09 -4.17 9.60
CA PRO A 197 -38.74 -5.02 10.59
C PRO A 197 -38.15 -6.44 10.51
N GLY A 198 -37.95 -7.04 11.67
CA GLY A 198 -37.42 -8.39 11.81
C GLY A 198 -38.21 -9.43 11.02
N SER A 199 -37.46 -10.40 10.49
CA SER A 199 -37.95 -11.70 10.04
C SER A 199 -37.48 -12.75 11.02
#